data_AF-A0A2N9AZ94-F1
#
_entry.id   AF-A0A2N9AZ94-F1
#
_cell.length_a   1.000
_cell.length_b   1.000
_cell.length_c   1.000
_cell.angle_alpha   90.00
_cell.angle_beta   90.00
_cell.angle_gamma   90.00
#
_symmetry.space_group_name_H-M   'P 1'
#
loop_
_entity.id
_entity.type
_entity.pdbx_description
1 polymer ?
#
loop_
_entity_poly.entity_id
_entity_poly.type
_entity_poly.pdbx_seq_one_letter_code
_entity_poly.pdbx_strand_id
1 'polypeptide(L)'
;MRFPTPLIEGRLVRRYKRFLADVTLVDGTMVTAHCANPGAMLGLNAEGFRVLLSPSTNPSRKLGYSWELVEAELPGGPQWVGINTARPNALVAEAFRENKLAPLIGYETLRPEVAYGKASRVDFLASGGGLLPCHVEVKNCHLMRQAGLAEFPDCKAARSARHMEELAGVVTAGGRAMLIVVIQMRAGAFDVARDIDPVFDRALRMALEVGVEAYAYTCAVGPEGVAIDTPVPILTPGATVQPARTSG
;
A
#
# COMPACT_ATOMS: atom_id res chain seq x y z
N MET A 1 -1.42 12.56 3.19
CA MET A 1 -1.82 12.79 4.58
C MET A 1 -0.66 13.37 5.37
N ARG A 2 -0.94 14.38 6.19
CA ARG A 2 0.01 14.84 7.23
C ARG A 2 -0.22 14.03 8.50
N PHE A 3 0.86 13.75 9.25
CA PHE A 3 0.68 13.20 10.59
C PHE A 3 0.09 14.29 11.50
N PRO A 4 -0.93 13.95 12.32
CA PRO A 4 -1.63 14.95 13.13
C PRO A 4 -0.77 15.45 14.31
N THR A 5 0.24 14.69 14.69
CA THR A 5 1.24 15.06 15.69
C THR A 5 2.63 14.70 15.15
N PRO A 6 3.68 15.40 15.58
CA PRO A 6 5.05 15.01 15.27
C PRO A 6 5.29 13.54 15.64
N LEU A 7 5.95 12.80 14.75
CA LEU A 7 6.32 11.43 15.04
C LEU A 7 7.48 11.37 16.03
N ILE A 8 7.48 10.34 16.85
CA ILE A 8 8.47 10.10 17.90
C ILE A 8 9.52 9.15 17.35
N GLU A 9 10.78 9.57 17.36
CA GLU A 9 11.90 8.77 16.90
C GLU A 9 12.33 7.71 17.92
N GLY A 10 12.73 6.55 17.41
CA GLY A 10 13.44 5.54 18.18
C GLY A 10 14.29 4.61 17.31
N ARG A 11 14.81 3.57 17.95
CA ARG A 11 15.58 2.48 17.35
C ARG A 11 14.86 1.16 17.61
N LEU A 12 14.57 0.41 16.54
CA LEU A 12 13.91 -0.88 16.64
C LEU A 12 14.80 -1.86 17.40
N VAL A 13 14.27 -2.48 18.46
CA VAL A 13 14.93 -3.60 19.13
C VAL A 13 14.54 -4.89 18.44
N ARG A 14 13.23 -5.11 18.27
CA ARG A 14 12.69 -6.30 17.59
C ARG A 14 11.23 -6.14 17.22
N ARG A 15 10.80 -6.84 16.16
CA ARG A 15 9.40 -7.12 15.86
C ARG A 15 9.06 -8.56 16.24
N TYR A 16 7.94 -8.77 16.91
CA TYR A 16 7.52 -10.10 17.37
C TYR A 16 5.99 -10.23 17.41
N LYS A 17 5.51 -11.48 17.49
CA LYS A 17 4.07 -11.82 17.49
C LYS A 17 3.27 -11.10 16.39
N ARG A 18 3.92 -10.83 15.25
CA ARG A 18 3.43 -10.11 14.06
C ARG A 18 3.09 -8.62 14.27
N PHE A 19 2.46 -8.27 15.38
CA PHE A 19 1.84 -6.96 15.61
C PHE A 19 2.48 -6.14 16.74
N LEU A 20 3.60 -6.59 17.31
CA LEU A 20 4.34 -5.90 18.36
C LEU A 20 5.75 -5.56 17.90
N ALA A 21 6.22 -4.38 18.29
CA ALA A 21 7.60 -3.98 18.12
C ALA A 21 8.10 -3.30 19.40
N ASP A 22 9.23 -3.76 19.93
CA ASP A 22 9.92 -3.08 21.03
C ASP A 22 10.88 -2.06 20.41
N VAL A 23 10.86 -0.83 20.91
CA VAL A 23 11.61 0.31 20.38
C VAL A 23 12.23 1.09 21.53
N THR A 24 13.51 1.42 21.42
CA THR A 24 14.17 2.34 22.34
C THR A 24 14.06 3.76 21.79
N LEU A 25 13.41 4.65 22.54
CA LEU A 25 13.28 6.06 22.20
C LEU A 25 14.61 6.81 22.37
N VAL A 26 14.68 8.04 21.86
CA VAL A 26 15.89 8.89 21.95
C VAL A 26 16.33 9.16 23.39
N ASP A 27 15.39 9.22 24.33
CA ASP A 27 15.67 9.40 25.77
C ASP A 27 16.13 8.12 26.49
N GLY A 28 16.24 7.00 25.77
CA GLY A 28 16.59 5.68 26.32
C GLY A 28 15.42 4.86 26.84
N THR A 29 14.20 5.42 26.86
CA THR A 29 12.99 4.69 27.29
C THR A 29 12.65 3.59 26.29
N MET A 30 12.42 2.37 26.77
CA MET A 30 11.92 1.28 25.95
C MET A 30 10.38 1.27 25.94
N VAL A 31 9.78 1.26 24.76
CA VAL A 31 8.33 1.21 24.56
C VAL A 31 7.95 0.05 23.66
N THR A 32 6.72 -0.44 23.80
CA THR A 32 6.12 -1.38 22.84
C THR A 32 5.13 -0.65 21.95
N ALA A 33 5.38 -0.68 20.64
CA ALA A 33 4.53 -0.12 19.61
C ALA A 33 3.69 -1.19 18.91
N HIS A 34 2.51 -0.80 18.45
CA HIS A 34 1.72 -1.61 17.55
C HIS A 34 2.33 -1.58 16.14
N CYS A 35 2.66 -2.75 15.61
CA CYS A 35 3.06 -2.93 14.22
C CYS A 35 1.82 -3.27 13.39
N ALA A 36 1.20 -2.26 12.77
CA ALA A 36 0.01 -2.41 11.92
C ALA A 36 0.37 -2.94 10.52
N ASN A 37 1.10 -4.05 10.47
CA ASN A 37 1.52 -4.73 9.25
C ASN A 37 1.48 -6.25 9.47
N PRO A 38 0.62 -7.00 8.75
CA PRO A 38 0.55 -8.44 8.89
C PRO A 38 1.61 -9.21 8.08
N GLY A 39 2.28 -8.55 7.13
CA GLY A 39 3.26 -9.13 6.22
C GLY A 39 4.58 -9.50 6.90
N ALA A 40 5.51 -10.06 6.14
CA ALA A 40 6.81 -10.47 6.63
C ALA A 40 7.71 -9.26 6.99
N MET A 41 7.49 -8.11 6.36
CA MET A 41 8.32 -6.91 6.43
C MET A 41 9.78 -7.22 6.06
N LEU A 42 9.99 -8.01 5.01
CA LEU A 42 11.33 -8.38 4.54
C LEU A 42 12.16 -7.14 4.25
N GLY A 43 13.33 -7.04 4.88
CA GLY A 43 14.24 -5.90 4.75
C GLY A 43 13.84 -4.65 5.53
N LEU A 44 12.79 -4.69 6.37
CA LEU A 44 12.24 -3.50 7.05
C LEU A 44 12.19 -3.61 8.58
N ASN A 45 12.66 -4.71 9.17
CA ASN A 45 12.50 -5.00 10.60
C ASN A 45 13.79 -5.45 11.30
N ALA A 46 14.96 -5.07 10.77
CA ALA A 46 16.24 -5.38 11.40
C ALA A 46 16.45 -4.53 12.67
N GLU A 47 17.09 -5.14 13.67
CA GLU A 47 17.48 -4.46 14.91
C GLU A 47 18.36 -3.24 14.61
N GLY A 48 18.17 -2.17 15.37
CA GLY A 48 18.89 -0.91 15.23
C GLY A 48 18.32 0.03 14.18
N PHE A 49 17.35 -0.39 13.35
CA PHE A 49 16.73 0.50 12.38
C PHE A 49 16.07 1.70 13.04
N ARG A 50 16.24 2.88 12.45
CA ARG A 50 15.54 4.08 12.88
C ARG A 50 14.07 3.97 12.50
N VAL A 51 13.21 4.22 13.47
CA VAL A 51 11.76 4.12 13.32
C VAL A 51 11.08 5.37 13.82
N LEU A 52 9.91 5.66 13.27
CA LEU A 52 9.06 6.77 13.69
C LEU A 52 7.70 6.22 14.15
N LEU A 53 7.31 6.62 15.35
CA LEU A 53 6.10 6.18 16.04
C LEU A 53 5.10 7.32 16.13
N SER A 54 3.82 7.02 15.92
CA SER A 54 2.73 7.94 16.29
C SER A 54 2.23 7.61 17.70
N PRO A 55 1.99 8.62 18.56
CA PRO A 55 1.32 8.40 19.82
C PRO A 55 -0.16 8.05 19.59
N SER A 56 -0.68 7.11 20.36
CA SER A 56 -2.11 6.82 20.41
C SER A 56 -2.80 7.87 21.27
N THR A 57 -3.76 8.58 20.68
CA THR A 57 -4.66 9.50 21.42
C THR A 57 -5.91 8.80 21.96
N ASN A 58 -6.10 7.51 21.66
CA ASN A 58 -7.26 6.75 22.13
C ASN A 58 -6.98 6.15 23.52
N PRO A 59 -7.71 6.58 24.58
CA PRO A 59 -7.49 6.10 25.94
C PRO A 59 -7.82 4.62 26.15
N SER A 60 -8.60 4.00 25.24
CA SER A 60 -8.92 2.57 25.30
C SER A 60 -7.83 1.65 24.73
N ARG A 61 -6.84 2.20 24.03
CA ARG A 61 -5.79 1.40 23.40
C ARG A 61 -4.79 0.90 24.44
N LYS A 62 -4.52 -0.40 24.43
CA LYS A 62 -3.52 -1.05 25.29
C LYS A 62 -2.09 -0.61 25.00
N LEU A 63 -1.80 -0.26 23.74
CA LEU A 63 -0.48 0.20 23.30
C LEU A 63 -0.54 1.70 23.00
N GLY A 64 0.35 2.45 23.62
CA GLY A 64 0.43 3.91 23.49
C GLY A 64 1.04 4.40 22.19
N TYR A 65 1.56 3.51 21.34
CA TYR A 65 2.30 3.86 20.12
C TYR A 65 1.89 2.99 18.94
N SER A 66 1.91 3.56 17.73
CA SER A 66 1.83 2.81 16.47
C SER A 66 3.10 3.07 15.66
N TRP A 67 3.70 2.02 15.10
CA TRP A 67 4.86 2.16 14.22
C TRP A 67 4.39 2.58 12.83
N GLU A 68 4.82 3.77 12.38
CA GLU A 68 4.39 4.35 11.10
C GLU A 68 5.45 4.15 10.02
N LEU A 69 6.69 4.56 10.30
CA LEU A 69 7.77 4.62 9.32
C LEU A 69 9.04 3.92 9.82
N VAL A 70 9.83 3.42 8.90
CA VAL A 70 11.19 2.95 9.13
C VAL A 70 12.13 3.58 8.10
N GLU A 71 13.31 4.03 8.53
CA GLU A 71 14.41 4.34 7.63
C GLU A 71 15.16 3.04 7.39
N ALA A 72 14.92 2.43 6.23
CA ALA A 72 15.44 1.11 5.90
C ALA A 72 16.59 1.22 4.90
N GLU A 73 17.62 0.40 5.11
CA GLU A 73 18.72 0.18 4.18
C GLU A 73 18.27 -0.74 3.04
N LEU A 74 17.61 -0.16 2.04
CA LEU A 74 17.12 -0.89 0.86
C LEU A 74 18.16 -0.88 -0.27
N PRO A 75 18.06 -1.80 -1.25
CA PRO A 75 18.82 -1.70 -2.49
C PRO A 75 18.69 -0.31 -3.14
N GLY A 76 19.82 0.34 -3.41
CA GLY A 76 19.85 1.73 -3.90
C GLY A 76 20.02 2.80 -2.81
N GLY A 77 20.05 2.43 -1.53
CA GLY A 77 20.40 3.28 -0.40
C GLY A 77 19.27 3.49 0.61
N PRO A 78 19.57 4.17 1.74
CA PRO A 78 18.62 4.40 2.81
C PRO A 78 17.45 5.27 2.35
N GLN A 79 16.25 4.93 2.82
CA GLN A 79 15.05 5.73 2.59
C GLN A 79 13.96 5.45 3.62
N TRP A 80 13.03 6.40 3.75
CA TRP A 80 11.80 6.19 4.51
C TRP A 80 10.84 5.25 3.79
N VAL A 81 10.32 4.29 4.55
CA VAL A 81 9.29 3.34 4.11
C VAL A 81 8.12 3.40 5.08
N GLY A 82 6.90 3.59 4.56
CA GLY A 82 5.67 3.47 5.32
C GLY A 82 5.30 2.01 5.52
N ILE A 83 5.25 1.57 6.79
CA ILE A 83 4.98 0.17 7.13
C ILE A 83 3.54 -0.06 7.58
N ASN A 84 2.83 1.00 7.98
CA ASN A 84 1.47 0.90 8.47
C ASN A 84 0.49 0.64 7.31
N THR A 85 -0.01 -0.60 7.21
CA THR A 85 -0.88 -1.04 6.12
C THR A 85 -2.33 -0.58 6.28
N ALA A 86 -2.66 0.18 7.33
CA ALA A 86 -3.96 0.85 7.46
C ALA A 86 -4.00 2.21 6.74
N ARG A 87 -2.86 2.72 6.26
CA ARG A 87 -2.75 4.02 5.57
C ARG A 87 -3.19 4.04 4.10
N PRO A 88 -2.95 3.01 3.27
CA PRO A 88 -3.19 3.06 1.82
C PRO A 88 -4.57 3.55 1.40
N ASN A 89 -5.66 3.09 2.03
CA ASN A 89 -7.01 3.52 1.67
C ASN A 89 -7.20 5.03 1.91
N ALA A 90 -6.69 5.56 3.02
CA ALA A 90 -6.73 7.00 3.29
C ALA A 90 -5.88 7.80 2.29
N LEU A 91 -4.72 7.26 1.88
CA LEU A 91 -3.85 7.87 0.88
C LEU A 91 -4.54 7.93 -0.50
N VAL A 92 -5.20 6.85 -0.91
CA VAL A 92 -6.00 6.78 -2.15
C VAL A 92 -7.17 7.77 -2.09
N ALA A 93 -7.91 7.81 -0.99
CA ALA A 93 -9.03 8.75 -0.83
C ALA A 93 -8.58 10.21 -0.84
N GLU A 94 -7.41 10.54 -0.29
CA GLU A 94 -6.82 11.87 -0.38
C GLU A 94 -6.40 12.21 -1.81
N ALA A 95 -5.67 11.32 -2.47
CA ALA A 95 -5.24 11.51 -3.85
C ALA A 95 -6.41 11.60 -4.84
N PHE A 96 -7.50 10.89 -4.57
CA PHE A 96 -8.76 11.02 -5.31
C PHE A 96 -9.34 12.43 -5.20
N ARG A 97 -9.50 12.95 -3.97
CA ARG A 97 -10.01 14.33 -3.74
C ARG A 97 -9.12 15.40 -4.37
N GLU A 98 -7.83 15.14 -4.49
CA GLU A 98 -6.85 16.03 -5.12
C GLU A 98 -6.69 15.81 -6.63
N ASN A 99 -7.51 14.95 -7.25
CA ASN A 99 -7.42 14.62 -8.68
C ASN A 99 -6.02 14.13 -9.12
N LYS A 100 -5.30 13.43 -8.24
CA LYS A 100 -3.96 12.88 -8.53
C LYS A 100 -3.98 11.48 -9.13
N LEU A 101 -5.14 10.81 -9.06
CA LEU A 101 -5.34 9.48 -9.61
C LEU A 101 -5.98 9.57 -11.00
N ALA A 102 -5.12 9.68 -12.02
CA ALA A 102 -5.53 9.75 -13.44
C ALA A 102 -6.68 8.78 -13.83
N PRO A 103 -6.68 7.48 -13.47
CA PRO A 103 -7.74 6.57 -13.90
C PRO A 103 -9.10 6.79 -13.21
N LEU A 104 -9.14 7.64 -12.18
CA LEU A 104 -10.34 7.98 -11.41
C LEU A 104 -10.84 9.40 -11.69
N ILE A 105 -10.21 10.15 -12.60
CA ILE A 105 -10.69 11.46 -13.02
C ILE A 105 -12.08 11.33 -13.66
N GLY A 106 -12.99 12.21 -13.26
CA GLY A 106 -14.38 12.24 -13.73
C GLY A 106 -15.37 11.52 -12.82
N TYR A 107 -14.92 10.64 -11.91
CA TYR A 107 -15.77 10.16 -10.84
C TYR A 107 -15.97 11.23 -9.78
N GLU A 108 -17.17 11.29 -9.19
CA GLU A 108 -17.53 12.29 -8.18
C GLU A 108 -17.38 11.76 -6.76
N THR A 109 -17.51 10.44 -6.59
CA THR A 109 -17.59 9.78 -5.28
C THR A 109 -16.70 8.56 -5.22
N LEU A 110 -16.11 8.33 -4.04
CA LEU A 110 -15.31 7.15 -3.71
C LEU A 110 -15.84 6.56 -2.40
N ARG A 111 -16.75 5.57 -2.50
CA ARG A 111 -17.43 4.99 -1.33
C ARG A 111 -16.65 3.79 -0.80
N PRO A 112 -16.24 3.77 0.48
CA PRO A 112 -15.43 2.68 1.02
C PRO A 112 -16.23 1.41 1.35
N GLU A 113 -15.52 0.28 1.46
CA GLU A 113 -15.97 -0.97 2.09
C GLU A 113 -17.27 -1.56 1.48
N VAL A 114 -17.38 -1.52 0.16
CA VAL A 114 -18.57 -1.99 -0.57
C VAL A 114 -18.49 -3.50 -0.78
N ALA A 115 -19.53 -4.23 -0.37
CA ALA A 115 -19.62 -5.67 -0.61
C ALA A 115 -19.77 -5.97 -2.11
N TYR A 116 -19.04 -6.96 -2.61
CA TYR A 116 -19.08 -7.41 -4.00
C TYR A 116 -18.68 -8.89 -4.08
N GLY A 117 -18.89 -9.49 -5.26
CA GLY A 117 -18.53 -10.88 -5.50
C GLY A 117 -19.25 -11.83 -4.53
N LYS A 118 -18.52 -12.82 -4.01
CA LYS A 118 -19.10 -13.90 -3.19
C LYS A 118 -18.99 -13.62 -1.69
N ALA A 119 -17.87 -13.04 -1.25
CA ALA A 119 -17.58 -12.86 0.17
C ALA A 119 -16.56 -11.74 0.44
N SER A 120 -16.32 -10.85 -0.52
CA SER A 120 -15.33 -9.79 -0.39
C SER A 120 -15.98 -8.41 -0.28
N ARG A 121 -15.22 -7.49 0.29
CA ARG A 121 -15.49 -6.05 0.23
C ARG A 121 -14.36 -5.43 -0.55
N VAL A 122 -14.71 -4.61 -1.53
CA VAL A 122 -13.73 -3.82 -2.26
C VAL A 122 -13.40 -2.61 -1.41
N ASP A 123 -12.14 -2.17 -1.46
CA ASP A 123 -11.71 -1.01 -0.69
C ASP A 123 -12.54 0.22 -1.05
N PHE A 124 -12.85 0.43 -2.34
CA PHE A 124 -13.76 1.48 -2.79
C PHE A 124 -14.64 1.09 -3.99
N LEU A 125 -15.81 1.72 -4.09
CA LEU A 125 -16.58 1.85 -5.31
C LEU A 125 -16.56 3.32 -5.76
N ALA A 126 -15.98 3.58 -6.94
CA ALA A 126 -16.03 4.89 -7.58
C ALA A 126 -17.30 5.04 -8.43
N SER A 127 -17.99 6.18 -8.32
CA SER A 127 -19.23 6.46 -9.06
C SER A 127 -19.44 7.95 -9.32
N GLY A 128 -20.25 8.29 -10.33
CA GLY A 128 -20.57 9.67 -10.74
C GLY A 128 -20.17 9.98 -12.19
N GLY A 129 -20.46 11.19 -12.65
CA GLY A 129 -20.01 11.69 -13.96
C GLY A 129 -20.59 10.95 -15.18
N GLY A 130 -21.67 10.18 -15.01
CA GLY A 130 -22.21 9.31 -16.06
C GLY A 130 -21.32 8.12 -16.42
N LEU A 131 -20.29 7.84 -15.63
CA LEU A 131 -19.34 6.75 -15.83
C LEU A 131 -19.86 5.44 -15.24
N LEU A 132 -19.46 4.32 -15.83
CA LEU A 132 -19.66 2.98 -15.25
C LEU A 132 -19.02 2.93 -13.84
N PRO A 133 -19.73 2.46 -12.80
CA PRO A 133 -19.14 2.29 -11.48
C PRO A 133 -17.89 1.42 -11.52
N CYS A 134 -16.84 1.82 -10.82
CA CYS A 134 -15.58 1.10 -10.78
C CYS A 134 -15.30 0.52 -9.39
N HIS A 135 -15.07 -0.79 -9.32
CA HIS A 135 -14.58 -1.46 -8.12
C HIS A 135 -13.07 -1.25 -8.01
N VAL A 136 -12.59 -0.61 -6.95
CA VAL A 136 -11.19 -0.23 -6.76
C VAL A 136 -10.62 -0.95 -5.56
N GLU A 137 -9.77 -1.94 -5.81
CA GLU A 137 -9.00 -2.62 -4.76
C GLU A 137 -7.66 -1.90 -4.54
N VAL A 138 -7.24 -1.78 -3.29
CA VAL A 138 -6.00 -1.13 -2.88
C VAL A 138 -5.05 -2.17 -2.29
N LYS A 139 -3.77 -2.08 -2.66
CA LYS A 139 -2.70 -2.91 -2.07
C LYS A 139 -1.57 -2.05 -1.56
N ASN A 140 -1.09 -2.41 -0.37
CA ASN A 140 0.14 -1.85 0.15
C ASN A 140 1.34 -2.58 -0.45
N CYS A 141 2.38 -1.84 -0.85
CA CYS A 141 3.65 -2.38 -1.30
C CYS A 141 4.82 -1.71 -0.55
N HIS A 142 5.72 -2.54 -0.03
CA HIS A 142 6.92 -2.08 0.70
C HIS A 142 8.11 -3.04 0.55
N LEU A 143 8.05 -4.06 -0.32
CA LEU A 143 9.17 -4.95 -0.58
C LEU A 143 10.04 -4.38 -1.70
N MET A 144 11.35 -4.37 -1.51
CA MET A 144 12.33 -4.03 -2.54
C MET A 144 13.56 -4.94 -2.37
N ARG A 145 13.79 -5.83 -3.34
CA ARG A 145 14.99 -6.71 -3.36
C ARG A 145 16.00 -6.29 -4.42
N GLN A 146 15.60 -5.44 -5.36
CA GLN A 146 16.45 -4.85 -6.39
C GLN A 146 16.25 -3.33 -6.39
N ALA A 147 17.31 -2.56 -6.65
CA ALA A 147 17.27 -1.12 -6.57
C ALA A 147 16.20 -0.54 -7.51
N GLY A 148 15.25 0.20 -6.93
CA GLY A 148 14.17 0.85 -7.68
C GLY A 148 13.01 -0.07 -8.10
N LEU A 149 13.05 -1.38 -7.80
CA LEU A 149 11.95 -2.30 -8.12
C LEU A 149 11.15 -2.61 -6.85
N ALA A 150 9.95 -2.04 -6.77
CA ALA A 150 8.99 -2.39 -5.73
C ALA A 150 8.28 -3.70 -6.09
N GLU A 151 8.05 -4.56 -5.10
CA GLU A 151 7.47 -5.87 -5.32
C GLU A 151 6.31 -6.15 -4.37
N PHE A 152 5.33 -6.93 -4.82
CA PHE A 152 4.27 -7.47 -3.96
C PHE A 152 3.91 -8.90 -4.39
N PRO A 153 3.60 -9.82 -3.45
CA PRO A 153 3.60 -9.65 -1.99
C PRO A 153 4.95 -10.01 -1.35
N ASP A 154 5.12 -9.71 -0.07
CA ASP A 154 6.30 -10.12 0.73
C ASP A 154 6.07 -11.42 1.53
N CYS A 155 4.88 -12.00 1.43
CA CYS A 155 4.51 -13.32 1.93
C CYS A 155 3.32 -13.87 1.14
N LYS A 156 2.93 -15.14 1.36
CA LYS A 156 1.71 -15.69 0.74
C LYS A 156 0.48 -14.82 1.06
N ALA A 157 -0.24 -14.40 0.04
CA ALA A 157 -1.33 -13.43 0.07
C ALA A 157 -2.63 -14.03 -0.52
N ALA A 158 -3.07 -15.18 0.00
CA ALA A 158 -4.25 -15.90 -0.48
C ALA A 158 -5.53 -15.03 -0.53
N ARG A 159 -5.69 -14.10 0.41
CA ARG A 159 -6.78 -13.12 0.36
C ARG A 159 -6.67 -12.20 -0.86
N SER A 160 -5.48 -11.67 -1.14
CA SER A 160 -5.27 -10.81 -2.31
C SER A 160 -5.52 -11.54 -3.62
N ALA A 161 -5.11 -12.81 -3.73
CA ALA A 161 -5.39 -13.64 -4.91
C ALA A 161 -6.91 -13.79 -5.15
N ARG A 162 -7.68 -14.10 -4.09
CA ARG A 162 -9.15 -14.17 -4.18
C ARG A 162 -9.78 -12.85 -4.64
N HIS A 163 -9.29 -11.71 -4.15
CA HIS A 163 -9.82 -10.42 -4.60
C HIS A 163 -9.57 -10.21 -6.11
N MET A 164 -8.44 -10.65 -6.67
CA MET A 164 -8.21 -10.56 -8.12
C MET A 164 -9.22 -11.40 -8.93
N GLU A 165 -9.52 -12.61 -8.47
CA GLU A 165 -10.56 -13.46 -9.08
C GLU A 165 -11.95 -12.79 -9.01
N GLU A 166 -12.29 -12.15 -7.89
CA GLU A 166 -13.57 -11.46 -7.73
C GLU A 166 -13.67 -10.19 -8.60
N LEU A 167 -12.58 -9.43 -8.77
CA LEU A 167 -12.54 -8.30 -9.71
C LEU A 167 -12.65 -8.77 -11.16
N ALA A 168 -12.01 -9.89 -11.53
CA ALA A 168 -12.16 -10.50 -12.84
C ALA A 168 -13.63 -10.86 -13.13
N GLY A 169 -14.35 -11.35 -12.10
CA GLY A 169 -15.79 -11.60 -12.17
C GLY A 169 -16.62 -10.33 -12.42
N VAL A 170 -16.25 -9.19 -11.81
CA VAL A 170 -16.89 -7.89 -12.06
C VAL A 170 -16.75 -7.48 -13.52
N VAL A 171 -15.54 -7.58 -14.08
CA VAL A 171 -15.29 -7.18 -15.47
C VAL A 171 -15.98 -8.11 -16.46
N THR A 172 -15.93 -9.42 -16.21
CA THR A 172 -16.63 -10.43 -17.04
C THR A 172 -18.15 -10.21 -17.08
N ALA A 173 -18.72 -9.65 -16.01
CA ALA A 173 -20.13 -9.28 -15.93
C ALA A 173 -20.46 -7.92 -16.60
N GLY A 174 -19.50 -7.29 -17.27
CA GLY A 174 -19.66 -5.99 -17.94
C GLY A 174 -19.41 -4.77 -17.04
N GLY A 175 -18.90 -4.97 -15.82
CA GLY A 175 -18.49 -3.89 -14.93
C GLY A 175 -17.07 -3.38 -15.21
N ARG A 176 -16.65 -2.36 -14.44
CA ARG A 176 -15.27 -1.88 -14.40
C ARG A 176 -14.63 -2.22 -13.06
N ALA A 177 -13.39 -2.68 -13.07
CA ALA A 177 -12.62 -2.95 -11.88
C ALA A 177 -11.14 -2.57 -12.08
N MET A 178 -10.49 -2.13 -11.01
CA MET A 178 -9.07 -1.81 -11.01
C MET A 178 -8.39 -2.17 -9.69
N LEU A 179 -7.09 -2.43 -9.79
CA LEU A 179 -6.15 -2.53 -8.68
C LEU A 179 -5.28 -1.27 -8.62
N ILE A 180 -5.16 -0.67 -7.44
CA ILE A 180 -4.18 0.39 -7.14
C ILE A 180 -3.16 -0.14 -6.13
N VAL A 181 -1.91 -0.24 -6.56
CA VAL A 181 -0.76 -0.54 -5.69
C VAL A 181 -0.18 0.77 -5.15
N VAL A 182 -0.21 0.92 -3.83
CA VAL A 182 0.38 2.04 -3.08
C VAL A 182 1.75 1.60 -2.56
N ILE A 183 2.79 2.06 -3.23
CA ILE A 183 4.19 1.81 -2.87
C ILE A 183 4.58 2.89 -1.87
N GLN A 184 4.56 2.56 -0.57
CA GLN A 184 4.88 3.51 0.50
C GLN A 184 6.40 3.71 0.65
N MET A 185 7.10 4.00 -0.45
CA MET A 185 8.54 4.31 -0.56
C MET A 185 8.84 4.84 -1.97
N ARG A 186 10.10 5.22 -2.24
CA ARG A 186 10.54 5.55 -3.60
C ARG A 186 10.81 4.27 -4.38
N ALA A 187 10.36 4.23 -5.63
CA ALA A 187 10.64 3.17 -6.59
C ALA A 187 10.54 3.72 -8.02
N GLY A 188 11.20 3.06 -8.97
CA GLY A 188 11.11 3.37 -10.40
C GLY A 188 10.12 2.47 -11.16
N ALA A 189 9.80 1.28 -10.62
CA ALA A 189 8.86 0.34 -11.21
C ALA A 189 8.24 -0.57 -10.15
N PHE A 190 7.18 -1.27 -10.54
CA PHE A 190 6.52 -2.30 -9.75
C PHE A 190 6.46 -3.65 -10.49
N ASP A 191 6.63 -4.75 -9.78
CA ASP A 191 6.37 -6.09 -10.30
C ASP A 191 5.82 -7.03 -9.21
N VAL A 192 5.29 -8.17 -9.61
CA VAL A 192 4.85 -9.20 -8.68
C VAL A 192 6.03 -10.08 -8.25
N ALA A 193 6.15 -10.33 -6.94
CA ALA A 193 7.12 -11.29 -6.38
C ALA A 193 6.62 -12.74 -6.58
N ARG A 194 6.76 -13.24 -7.82
CA ARG A 194 6.18 -14.54 -8.25
C ARG A 194 6.78 -15.74 -7.54
N ASP A 195 8.01 -15.61 -7.08
CA ASP A 195 8.70 -16.62 -6.27
C ASP A 195 8.14 -16.71 -4.85
N ILE A 196 7.59 -15.62 -4.32
CA ILE A 196 6.98 -15.56 -2.99
C ILE A 196 5.52 -16.06 -3.04
N ASP A 197 4.74 -15.60 -4.01
CA ASP A 197 3.36 -16.05 -4.20
C ASP A 197 2.99 -16.24 -5.69
N PRO A 198 3.25 -17.43 -6.24
CA PRO A 198 2.86 -17.75 -7.62
C PRO A 198 1.35 -17.88 -7.81
N VAL A 199 0.56 -18.02 -6.74
CA VAL A 199 -0.92 -18.04 -6.84
C VAL A 199 -1.42 -16.63 -7.09
N PHE A 200 -0.90 -15.64 -6.36
CA PHE A 200 -1.24 -14.23 -6.59
C PHE A 200 -0.83 -13.77 -7.99
N ASP A 201 0.37 -14.13 -8.47
CA ASP A 201 0.82 -13.81 -9.84
C ASP A 201 -0.17 -14.33 -10.90
N ARG A 202 -0.57 -15.61 -10.82
CA ARG A 202 -1.56 -16.17 -11.75
C ARG A 202 -2.91 -15.46 -11.67
N ALA A 203 -3.41 -15.22 -10.47
CA ALA A 203 -4.71 -14.56 -10.27
C ALA A 203 -4.70 -13.12 -10.82
N LEU A 204 -3.61 -12.36 -10.61
CA LEU A 204 -3.47 -11.03 -11.19
C LEU A 204 -3.42 -11.08 -12.72
N ARG A 205 -2.59 -11.96 -13.31
CA ARG A 205 -2.50 -12.08 -14.78
C ARG A 205 -3.84 -12.44 -15.42
N MET A 206 -4.57 -13.39 -14.84
CA MET A 206 -5.91 -13.75 -15.32
C MET A 206 -6.88 -12.56 -15.22
N ALA A 207 -6.81 -11.78 -14.13
CA ALA A 207 -7.63 -10.58 -13.98
C ALA A 207 -7.30 -9.53 -15.04
N LEU A 208 -6.01 -9.29 -15.30
CA LEU A 208 -5.53 -8.37 -16.34
C LEU A 208 -5.99 -8.81 -17.74
N GLU A 209 -5.90 -10.10 -18.05
CA GLU A 209 -6.31 -10.67 -19.34
C GLU A 209 -7.79 -10.43 -19.66
N VAL A 210 -8.66 -10.45 -18.64
CA VAL A 210 -10.09 -10.17 -18.83
C VAL A 210 -10.43 -8.68 -18.76
N GLY A 211 -9.46 -7.80 -18.51
CA GLY A 211 -9.62 -6.35 -18.55
C GLY A 211 -9.70 -5.65 -17.20
N VAL A 212 -9.32 -6.30 -16.09
CA VAL A 212 -9.09 -5.57 -14.82
C VAL A 212 -7.90 -4.63 -15.03
N GLU A 213 -8.06 -3.35 -14.74
CA GLU A 213 -6.98 -2.37 -14.85
C GLU A 213 -6.04 -2.47 -13.64
N ALA A 214 -4.75 -2.15 -13.81
CA ALA A 214 -3.81 -2.07 -12.70
C ALA A 214 -2.94 -0.83 -12.78
N TYR A 215 -2.74 -0.19 -11.63
CA TYR A 215 -1.97 1.04 -11.49
C TYR A 215 -1.08 0.97 -10.26
N ALA A 216 0.12 1.52 -10.35
CA ALA A 216 1.07 1.57 -9.24
C ALA A 216 1.55 3.01 -9.03
N TYR A 217 1.55 3.44 -7.77
CA TYR A 217 1.98 4.78 -7.39
C TYR A 217 2.96 4.70 -6.24
N THR A 218 4.06 5.45 -6.34
CA THR A 218 4.92 5.73 -5.20
C THR A 218 4.28 6.73 -4.26
N CYS A 219 4.80 6.77 -3.04
CA CYS A 219 4.51 7.84 -2.11
C CYS A 219 5.75 8.67 -1.83
N ALA A 220 5.55 9.99 -1.69
CA ALA A 220 6.47 10.83 -0.95
C ALA A 220 6.30 10.48 0.55
N VAL A 221 7.36 9.95 1.16
CA VAL A 221 7.36 9.49 2.55
C VAL A 221 8.37 10.30 3.36
N GLY A 222 7.94 10.85 4.48
CA GLY A 222 8.83 11.51 5.42
C GLY A 222 8.19 11.72 6.79
N PRO A 223 8.94 12.28 7.75
CA PRO A 223 8.47 12.47 9.13
C PRO A 223 7.19 13.30 9.26
N GLU A 224 6.94 14.21 8.31
CA GLU A 224 5.77 15.09 8.29
C GLU A 224 4.51 14.43 7.71
N GLY A 225 4.66 13.39 6.90
CA GLY A 225 3.53 12.76 6.22
C GLY A 225 3.89 11.77 5.13
N VAL A 226 2.82 11.18 4.58
CA VAL A 226 2.88 10.24 3.46
C VAL A 226 1.83 10.67 2.44
N ALA A 227 2.18 10.81 1.18
CA ALA A 227 1.23 11.17 0.12
C ALA A 227 1.53 10.41 -1.17
N ILE A 228 0.49 9.97 -1.88
CA ILE A 228 0.65 9.46 -3.25
C ILE A 228 1.29 10.54 -4.11
N ASP A 229 2.29 10.14 -4.88
CA ASP A 229 3.15 11.04 -5.64
C ASP A 229 3.17 10.66 -7.13
N THR A 230 4.05 9.74 -7.51
CA THR A 230 4.37 9.50 -8.92
C THR A 230 3.84 8.14 -9.39
N PRO A 231 3.13 8.08 -10.55
CA PRO A 231 2.82 6.79 -11.19
C PRO A 231 4.09 6.09 -11.66
N VAL A 232 4.18 4.78 -11.48
CA VAL A 232 5.31 3.96 -11.97
C VAL A 232 4.83 2.81 -12.85
N PRO A 233 5.63 2.38 -13.84
CA PRO A 233 5.26 1.26 -14.69
C PRO A 233 5.14 -0.04 -13.90
N ILE A 234 4.16 -0.86 -14.30
CA ILE A 234 4.02 -2.24 -13.84
C ILE A 234 4.68 -3.15 -14.88
N LEU A 235 5.65 -3.95 -14.46
CA LEU A 235 6.41 -4.85 -15.34
C LEU A 235 5.71 -6.20 -15.55
N THR A 236 4.73 -6.54 -14.71
CA THR A 236 3.92 -7.75 -14.86
C THR A 236 3.17 -7.71 -16.21
N PRO A 237 3.29 -8.74 -17.06
CA PRO A 237 2.64 -8.76 -18.37
C PRO A 237 1.11 -8.56 -18.29
N GLY A 238 0.57 -7.82 -19.26
CA GLY A 238 -0.86 -7.53 -19.35
C GLY A 238 -1.32 -6.32 -18.52
N ALA A 239 -0.45 -5.69 -17.74
CA ALA A 239 -0.79 -4.50 -16.97
C ALA A 239 -0.97 -3.28 -17.89
N THR A 240 -1.94 -2.41 -17.56
CA THR A 240 -2.19 -1.17 -18.28
C THR A 240 -0.94 -0.28 -18.23
N VAL A 241 -0.41 0.09 -19.40
CA VAL A 241 0.69 1.06 -19.48
C VAL A 241 0.11 2.44 -19.18
N GLN A 242 0.46 3.01 -18.02
CA GLN A 242 0.10 4.41 -17.76
C GLN A 242 0.87 5.31 -18.73
N PRO A 243 0.20 6.26 -19.40
CA PRO A 243 0.91 7.28 -20.17
C PRO A 243 1.82 8.06 -19.21
N ALA A 244 3.10 8.15 -19.53
CA ALA A 244 4.03 9.02 -18.82
C ALA A 244 3.47 10.44 -18.83
N ARG A 245 3.46 11.12 -17.67
CA ARG A 245 3.12 12.54 -17.63
C ARG A 245 4.10 13.27 -18.55
N THR A 246 3.60 13.82 -19.66
CA THR A 246 4.30 14.90 -20.35
C THR A 246 4.31 16.07 -19.37
N SER A 247 5.47 16.36 -18.79
CA SER A 247 5.71 17.58 -18.03
C SER A 247 5.46 18.77 -18.95
N GLY A 248 4.38 19.50 -18.71
CA GLY A 248 4.15 20.85 -19.22
C GLY A 248 4.63 21.89 -18.21
#